data_AF-A0A7C6URY4-F1
#
_entry.id   AF-A0A7C6URY4-F1
#
_cell.length_a   1.000
_cell.length_b   1.000
_cell.length_c   1.000
_cell.angle_alpha   90.00
_cell.angle_beta   90.00
_cell.angle_gamma   90.00
#
_symmetry.space_group_name_H-M   'P 1'
#
loop_
_entity.id
_entity.type
_entity.pdbx_description
1 polymer ?
#
loop_
_entity_poly.entity_id
_entity_poly.type
_entity_poly.pdbx_seq_one_letter_code
_entity_poly.pdbx_strand_id
1 'polypeptide(L)'
;MPKESISGVFRAALNIKVLTPFLLLGLYELIMVYLLYRTGFWASDLVKETIFWFVFSGIPTLSMTATQEENINWRAILRRHLGLLFFLEFIISEFTFGFLIELFLVPFLAVMGAGSVVAERNEDFEEVARFLGILQATISFGILVYAGGSAIGYWRNTGAFFPMRVFLLPVVLTGVSIPFFYGLRLYVFIEKTFVLLRLGHSISKDTKCYAKWQIVRLIRFNIRRASRFFEEFRRCLPAARDKEDIDHIILEWRHRVRDNHR
;
A
#
# COMPACT_ATOMS: atom_id res chain seq x y z
N MET A 1 17.45 0.71 26.14
CA MET A 1 16.65 1.38 25.08
C MET A 1 16.12 2.68 25.64
N PRO A 2 16.44 3.86 25.07
CA PRO A 2 16.12 5.13 25.69
C PRO A 2 14.64 5.48 25.46
N LYS A 3 13.88 5.63 26.55
CA LYS A 3 12.45 5.98 26.58
C LYS A 3 12.13 7.32 25.89
N GLU A 4 13.12 8.18 25.72
CA GLU A 4 12.99 9.48 25.06
C GLU A 4 12.77 9.38 23.55
N SER A 5 13.29 8.33 22.91
CA SER A 5 13.13 8.12 21.47
C SER A 5 11.71 7.67 21.11
N ILE A 6 11.08 6.84 21.94
CA ILE A 6 9.72 6.33 21.71
C ILE A 6 8.68 7.45 21.84
N SER A 7 8.83 8.34 22.83
CA SER A 7 7.91 9.47 22.99
C SER A 7 8.04 10.50 21.86
N GLY A 8 9.27 10.69 21.34
CA GLY A 8 9.54 11.52 20.17
C GLY A 8 8.91 10.96 18.90
N VAL A 9 9.00 9.64 18.68
CA VAL A 9 8.34 8.95 17.55
C VAL A 9 6.82 9.05 17.66
N PHE A 10 6.24 8.87 18.85
CA PHE A 10 4.80 9.03 19.08
C PHE A 10 4.33 10.47 18.82
N ARG A 11 5.08 11.48 19.28
CA ARG A 11 4.76 12.89 18.99
C ARG A 11 4.90 13.22 17.50
N ALA A 12 5.88 12.64 16.82
CA ALA A 12 6.06 12.82 15.38
C ALA A 12 4.94 12.15 14.57
N ALA A 13 4.53 10.94 14.97
CA ALA A 13 3.42 10.21 14.36
C ALA A 13 2.07 10.91 14.58
N LEU A 14 1.90 11.58 15.72
CA LEU A 14 0.72 12.38 16.05
C LEU A 14 0.77 13.82 15.49
N ASN A 15 1.77 14.16 14.68
CA ASN A 15 1.78 15.46 14.01
C ASN A 15 0.60 15.51 13.04
N ILE A 16 -0.21 16.57 13.14
CA ILE A 16 -1.43 16.73 12.33
C ILE A 16 -1.18 16.58 10.83
N LYS A 17 0.00 16.98 10.34
CA LYS A 17 0.40 16.82 8.92
C LYS A 17 0.59 15.37 8.50
N VAL A 18 1.08 14.53 9.41
CA VAL A 18 1.25 13.09 9.17
C VAL A 18 -0.09 12.39 9.35
N LEU A 19 -0.88 12.76 10.35
CA LEU A 19 -2.15 12.10 10.66
C LEU A 19 -3.26 12.40 9.64
N THR A 20 -3.26 13.59 9.04
CA THR A 20 -4.29 14.01 8.05
C THR A 20 -4.51 13.01 6.91
N PRO A 21 -3.49 12.55 6.17
CA PRO A 21 -3.70 11.58 5.08
C PRO A 21 -4.27 10.23 5.55
N PHE A 22 -3.97 9.79 6.78
CA PHE A 22 -4.54 8.54 7.32
C PHE A 22 -6.02 8.71 7.65
N LEU A 23 -6.41 9.85 8.24
CA LEU A 23 -7.81 10.17 8.51
C LEU A 23 -8.61 10.33 7.21
N LEU A 24 -8.02 10.97 6.20
CA LEU A 24 -8.63 11.11 4.88
C LEU A 24 -8.82 9.76 4.20
N LEU A 25 -7.84 8.85 4.29
CA LEU A 25 -7.99 7.49 3.79
C LEU A 25 -9.11 6.77 4.53
N GLY A 26 -9.12 6.82 5.88
CA GLY A 26 -10.18 6.20 6.67
C GLY A 26 -11.57 6.69 6.31
N LEU A 27 -11.76 8.01 6.14
CA LEU A 27 -13.03 8.58 5.72
C LEU A 27 -13.41 8.15 4.28
N TYR A 28 -12.45 8.16 3.36
CA TYR A 28 -12.67 7.69 1.99
C TYR A 28 -13.10 6.22 1.97
N GLU A 29 -12.45 5.37 2.75
CA GLU A 29 -12.79 3.94 2.85
C GLU A 29 -14.18 3.73 3.47
N LEU A 30 -14.56 4.50 4.48
CA LEU A 30 -15.92 4.44 5.02
C LEU A 30 -16.98 4.77 3.96
N ILE A 31 -16.72 5.76 3.11
CA ILE A 31 -17.60 6.11 1.98
C ILE A 31 -17.64 4.97 0.97
N MET A 32 -16.49 4.39 0.61
CA MET A 32 -16.42 3.29 -0.36
C MET A 32 -17.12 2.03 0.16
N VAL A 33 -16.92 1.67 1.44
CA VAL A 33 -17.62 0.57 2.11
C VAL A 33 -19.13 0.81 2.12
N TYR A 34 -19.58 2.03 2.42
CA TYR A 34 -21.01 2.37 2.33
C TYR A 34 -21.55 2.21 0.90
N LEU A 35 -20.80 2.62 -0.12
CA LEU A 35 -21.19 2.41 -1.52
C LEU A 35 -21.26 0.92 -1.89
N LEU A 36 -20.28 0.12 -1.45
CA LEU A 36 -20.28 -1.34 -1.65
C LEU A 36 -21.42 -2.04 -0.89
N TYR A 37 -21.82 -1.51 0.26
CA TYR A 37 -23.00 -1.98 0.98
C TYR A 37 -24.28 -1.74 0.16
N ARG A 38 -24.40 -0.56 -0.45
CA ARG A 38 -25.54 -0.21 -1.31
C ARG A 38 -25.65 -1.06 -2.58
N THR A 39 -24.54 -1.61 -3.09
CA THR A 39 -24.56 -2.54 -4.22
C THR A 39 -24.83 -3.99 -3.82
N GLY A 40 -24.93 -4.28 -2.51
CA GLY A 40 -25.09 -5.64 -1.97
C GLY A 40 -23.79 -6.45 -1.96
N PHE A 41 -22.66 -5.86 -2.37
CA PHE A 41 -21.36 -6.53 -2.34
C PHE A 41 -20.83 -6.62 -0.91
N TRP A 42 -20.93 -5.54 -0.13
CA TRP A 42 -20.46 -5.51 1.26
C TRP A 42 -21.60 -5.77 2.25
N ALA A 43 -21.34 -6.52 3.32
CA ALA A 43 -22.25 -6.73 4.45
C ALA A 43 -21.45 -6.75 5.77
N SER A 44 -22.15 -6.70 6.91
CA SER A 44 -21.51 -6.55 8.24
C SER A 44 -20.63 -7.73 8.65
N ASP A 45 -20.81 -8.87 8.01
CA ASP A 45 -19.94 -10.05 8.08
C ASP A 45 -18.52 -9.76 7.54
N LEU A 46 -18.36 -8.79 6.64
CA LEU A 46 -17.07 -8.42 6.01
C LEU A 46 -16.27 -7.34 6.75
N VAL A 47 -16.69 -6.97 7.96
CA VAL A 47 -16.03 -5.93 8.77
C VAL A 47 -14.60 -6.34 9.12
N LYS A 48 -14.40 -7.60 9.50
CA LYS A 48 -13.08 -8.15 9.85
C LYS A 48 -12.11 -7.95 8.68
N GLU A 49 -12.49 -8.40 7.49
CA GLU A 49 -11.67 -8.37 6.28
C GLU A 49 -11.35 -6.94 5.86
N THR A 50 -12.30 -6.03 6.04
CA THR A 50 -12.12 -4.60 5.78
C THR A 50 -11.05 -4.00 6.70
N ILE A 51 -11.10 -4.32 8.00
CA ILE A 51 -10.09 -3.87 8.98
C ILE A 51 -8.73 -4.45 8.66
N PHE A 52 -8.65 -5.76 8.39
CA PHE A 52 -7.41 -6.43 8.02
C PHE A 52 -6.80 -5.81 6.76
N TRP A 53 -7.60 -5.60 5.71
CA TRP A 53 -7.12 -4.93 4.50
C TRP A 53 -6.65 -3.50 4.78
N PHE A 54 -7.38 -2.73 5.59
CA PHE A 54 -7.00 -1.35 5.90
C PHE A 54 -5.64 -1.27 6.61
N VAL A 55 -5.42 -2.14 7.60
CA VAL A 55 -4.18 -2.16 8.39
C VAL A 55 -3.01 -2.72 7.59
N PHE A 56 -3.18 -3.84 6.89
CA PHE A 56 -2.08 -4.57 6.26
C PHE A 56 -1.84 -4.20 4.79
N SER A 57 -2.79 -3.55 4.11
CA SER A 57 -2.65 -3.13 2.71
C SER A 57 -2.84 -1.62 2.54
N GLY A 58 -3.93 -1.05 3.09
CA GLY A 58 -4.25 0.38 2.97
C GLY A 58 -3.17 1.30 3.54
N ILE A 59 -2.84 1.14 4.83
CA ILE A 59 -1.84 1.94 5.54
C ILE A 59 -0.43 1.83 4.93
N PRO A 60 0.10 0.63 4.62
CA PRO A 60 1.39 0.51 3.94
C PRO A 60 1.39 1.17 2.56
N THR A 61 0.33 1.00 1.78
CA THR A 61 0.21 1.62 0.45
C THR A 61 0.15 3.14 0.54
N LEU A 62 -0.55 3.69 1.54
CA LEU A 62 -0.56 5.12 1.83
C LEU A 62 0.85 5.65 2.10
N SER A 63 1.59 4.95 2.95
CA SER A 63 2.94 5.32 3.37
C SER A 63 3.90 5.28 2.18
N MET A 64 3.84 4.23 1.36
CA MET A 64 4.58 4.13 0.10
C MET A 64 4.23 5.26 -0.86
N THR A 65 2.95 5.60 -1.00
CA THR A 65 2.47 6.68 -1.88
C THR A 65 2.96 8.05 -1.45
N ALA A 66 3.05 8.29 -0.14
CA ALA A 66 3.52 9.55 0.42
C ALA A 66 5.05 9.74 0.30
N THR A 67 5.81 8.65 0.32
CA THR A 67 7.28 8.69 0.47
C THR A 67 8.05 8.41 -0.82
N GLN A 68 7.58 7.50 -1.66
CA GLN A 68 8.34 7.06 -2.84
C GLN A 68 8.15 7.98 -4.05
N GLU A 69 9.24 8.28 -4.75
CA GLU A 69 9.23 9.07 -6.00
C GLU A 69 8.94 8.19 -7.23
N GLU A 70 9.20 6.88 -7.15
CA GLU A 70 8.92 5.90 -8.20
C GLU A 70 7.43 5.59 -8.37
N ASN A 71 7.03 5.21 -9.58
CA ASN A 71 5.63 4.91 -9.92
C ASN A 71 5.16 3.63 -9.22
N ILE A 72 4.07 3.73 -8.45
CA ILE A 72 3.43 2.56 -7.82
C ILE A 72 2.89 1.63 -8.91
N ASN A 73 3.30 0.36 -8.86
CA ASN A 73 2.81 -0.66 -9.77
C ASN A 73 1.48 -1.26 -9.24
N TRP A 74 0.37 -0.58 -9.52
CA TRP A 74 -0.97 -1.01 -9.13
C TRP A 74 -1.32 -2.43 -9.61
N ARG A 75 -0.83 -2.82 -10.80
CA ARG A 75 -1.04 -4.18 -11.32
C ARG A 75 -0.35 -5.23 -10.47
N ALA A 76 0.85 -4.93 -9.96
CA ALA A 76 1.56 -5.84 -9.06
C ALA A 76 0.83 -5.97 -7.72
N ILE A 77 0.34 -4.87 -7.15
CA ILE A 77 -0.43 -4.88 -5.89
C ILE A 77 -1.71 -5.69 -6.05
N LEU A 78 -2.49 -5.46 -7.11
CA LEU A 78 -3.72 -6.22 -7.38
C LEU A 78 -3.43 -7.71 -7.63
N ARG A 79 -2.38 -8.04 -8.40
CA ARG A 79 -2.00 -9.44 -8.65
C ARG A 79 -1.56 -10.16 -7.38
N ARG A 80 -0.94 -9.46 -6.42
CA ARG A 80 -0.57 -10.05 -5.13
C ARG A 80 -1.79 -10.59 -4.39
N HIS A 81 -2.93 -9.90 -4.49
CA HIS A 81 -4.21 -10.33 -3.91
C HIS A 81 -4.98 -11.34 -4.77
N LEU A 82 -4.45 -11.73 -5.94
CA LEU A 82 -5.05 -12.74 -6.83
C LEU A 82 -4.14 -13.96 -7.01
N GLY A 83 -2.98 -13.99 -6.35
CA GLY A 83 -2.02 -15.09 -6.47
C GLY A 83 -2.50 -16.35 -5.75
N LEU A 84 -2.00 -17.51 -6.21
CA LEU A 84 -2.27 -18.81 -5.58
C LEU A 84 -1.90 -18.81 -4.09
N LEU A 85 -0.80 -18.18 -3.73
CA LEU A 85 -0.36 -18.05 -2.33
C LEU A 85 -1.40 -17.33 -1.46
N PHE A 86 -1.96 -16.23 -1.96
CA PHE A 86 -2.99 -15.48 -1.24
C PHE A 86 -4.30 -16.28 -1.13
N PHE A 87 -4.65 -17.04 -2.17
CA PHE A 87 -5.81 -17.94 -2.12
C PHE A 87 -5.64 -19.08 -1.11
N LEU A 88 -4.45 -19.67 -1.02
CA LEU A 88 -4.13 -20.68 -0.01
C LEU A 88 -4.15 -20.08 1.40
N GLU A 89 -3.53 -18.92 1.58
CA GLU A 89 -3.56 -18.17 2.85
C GLU A 89 -4.99 -17.86 3.28
N PHE A 90 -5.83 -17.41 2.34
CA PHE A 90 -7.25 -17.18 2.58
C PHE A 90 -7.97 -18.45 3.02
N ILE A 91 -7.80 -19.57 2.31
CA ILE A 91 -8.48 -20.83 2.67
C ILE A 91 -8.05 -21.30 4.06
N ILE A 92 -6.76 -21.25 4.35
CA ILE A 92 -6.23 -21.63 5.65
C ILE A 92 -6.80 -20.70 6.72
N SER A 93 -6.59 -19.39 6.62
CA SER A 93 -6.97 -18.44 7.67
C SER A 93 -8.49 -18.42 7.91
N GLU A 94 -9.31 -18.53 6.87
CA GLU A 94 -10.77 -18.42 7.01
C GLU A 94 -11.46 -19.74 7.38
N PHE A 95 -10.96 -20.89 6.92
CA PHE A 95 -11.63 -22.19 7.10
C PHE A 95 -10.94 -23.16 8.07
N THR A 96 -9.76 -22.84 8.62
CA THR A 96 -9.09 -23.74 9.59
C THR A 96 -9.18 -23.32 11.03
N PHE A 97 -8.61 -22.17 11.39
CA PHE A 97 -8.28 -21.87 12.78
C PHE A 97 -9.00 -20.63 13.28
N GLY A 98 -9.52 -20.71 14.51
CA GLY A 98 -9.91 -19.51 15.23
C GLY A 98 -8.68 -18.65 15.53
N PHE A 99 -8.89 -17.34 15.69
CA PHE A 99 -7.83 -16.35 15.90
C PHE A 99 -6.80 -16.75 16.98
N LEU A 100 -7.24 -17.33 18.10
CA LEU A 100 -6.33 -17.77 19.17
C LEU A 100 -5.40 -18.91 18.71
N ILE A 101 -5.92 -19.90 17.98
CA ILE A 101 -5.11 -21.02 17.50
C ILE A 101 -4.08 -20.52 16.48
N GLU A 102 -4.51 -19.67 15.55
CA GLU A 102 -3.63 -19.06 14.55
C GLU A 102 -2.50 -18.24 15.20
N LEU A 103 -2.83 -17.47 16.25
CA LEU A 103 -1.88 -16.65 17.00
C LEU A 103 -0.79 -17.49 17.69
N PHE A 104 -1.07 -18.73 18.11
CA PHE A 104 -0.06 -19.65 18.66
C PHE A 104 0.65 -20.44 17.57
N LEU A 105 -0.09 -20.92 16.57
CA LEU A 105 0.42 -21.81 15.53
C LEU A 105 1.44 -21.12 14.62
N VAL A 106 1.19 -19.85 14.24
CA VAL A 106 2.09 -19.11 13.33
C VAL A 106 3.47 -18.87 13.99
N PRO A 107 3.59 -18.34 15.22
CA PRO A 107 4.88 -18.24 15.90
C PRO A 107 5.53 -19.60 16.17
N PHE A 108 4.74 -20.62 16.50
CA PHE A 108 5.27 -21.97 16.72
C PHE A 108 5.93 -22.54 15.46
N LEU A 109 5.25 -22.47 14.31
CA LEU A 109 5.81 -22.88 13.02
C LEU A 109 7.03 -22.03 12.62
N ALA A 110 7.04 -20.74 12.95
CA ALA A 110 8.18 -19.87 12.70
C ALA A 110 9.41 -20.27 13.54
N VAL A 111 9.23 -20.59 14.82
CA VAL A 111 10.31 -21.08 15.70
C VAL A 111 10.84 -22.42 15.20
N MET A 112 9.95 -23.34 14.79
CA MET A 112 10.37 -24.61 14.19
C MET A 112 11.18 -24.41 12.91
N GLY A 113 10.71 -23.53 12.01
CA GLY A 113 11.42 -23.23 10.75
C GLY A 113 12.79 -22.59 11.00
N ALA A 114 12.87 -21.66 11.96
CA ALA A 114 14.15 -21.08 12.38
C ALA A 114 15.09 -22.15 12.95
N GLY A 115 14.57 -23.06 13.78
CA GLY A 115 15.31 -24.20 14.31
C GLY A 115 15.84 -25.12 13.20
N SER A 116 15.03 -25.41 12.18
CA SER A 116 15.45 -26.21 11.02
C SER A 116 16.62 -25.56 10.29
N VAL A 117 16.52 -24.27 9.98
CA VAL A 117 17.59 -23.54 9.26
C VAL A 117 18.89 -23.46 10.08
N VAL A 118 18.78 -23.34 11.41
CA VAL A 118 19.97 -23.35 12.29
C VAL A 118 20.60 -24.74 12.35
N ALA A 119 19.79 -25.79 12.44
CA ALA A 119 20.26 -27.18 12.46
C ALA A 119 20.89 -27.60 11.13
N GLU A 120 20.36 -27.15 9.99
CA GLU A 120 20.94 -27.41 8.65
C GLU A 120 22.35 -26.84 8.46
N ARG A 121 22.73 -25.81 9.24
CA ARG A 121 24.05 -25.18 9.15
C ARG A 121 25.13 -25.88 9.96
N ASN A 122 24.77 -26.91 10.73
CA ASN A 122 25.70 -27.64 11.57
C ASN A 122 25.59 -29.14 11.27
N GLU A 123 26.68 -29.73 10.81
CA GLU A 123 26.75 -31.16 10.42
C GLU A 123 26.34 -32.09 11.57
N ASP A 124 26.55 -31.67 12.83
CA ASP A 124 26.16 -32.44 14.02
C ASP A 124 24.64 -32.53 14.25
N PHE A 125 23.84 -31.68 13.60
CA PHE A 125 22.39 -31.56 13.81
C PHE A 125 21.55 -31.88 12.57
N GLU A 126 22.13 -32.51 11.55
CA GLU A 126 21.43 -32.85 10.30
C GLU A 126 20.16 -33.72 10.53
N GLU A 127 20.22 -34.68 11.46
CA GLU A 127 19.06 -35.51 11.79
C GLU A 127 17.91 -34.70 12.41
N VAL A 128 18.25 -33.69 13.23
CA VAL A 128 17.27 -32.79 13.86
C VAL A 128 16.63 -31.90 12.81
N ALA A 129 17.42 -31.35 11.87
CA ALA A 129 16.91 -30.59 10.74
C ALA A 129 15.91 -31.42 9.91
N ARG A 130 16.28 -32.66 9.56
CA ARG A 130 15.41 -33.55 8.80
C ARG A 130 14.12 -33.88 9.57
N PHE A 131 14.20 -34.15 10.86
CA PHE A 131 13.02 -34.40 11.70
C PHE A 131 12.08 -33.18 11.75
N LEU A 132 12.64 -31.99 12.00
CA LEU A 132 11.88 -30.74 12.03
C LEU A 132 11.22 -30.45 10.67
N GLY A 133 11.94 -30.67 9.57
CA GLY A 133 11.41 -30.50 8.21
C GLY A 133 10.24 -31.45 7.90
N ILE A 134 10.37 -32.75 8.23
CA ILE A 134 9.29 -33.73 8.04
C ILE A 134 8.08 -33.39 8.92
N LEU A 135 8.31 -33.01 10.18
CA LEU A 135 7.24 -32.63 11.09
C LEU A 135 6.51 -31.38 10.59
N GLN A 136 7.25 -30.36 10.13
CA GLN A 136 6.70 -29.14 9.56
C GLN A 136 5.90 -29.41 8.28
N ALA A 137 6.40 -30.28 7.40
CA ALA A 137 5.70 -30.68 6.18
C ALA A 137 4.40 -31.43 6.51
N THR A 138 4.43 -32.33 7.49
CA THR A 138 3.26 -33.10 7.94
C THR A 138 2.19 -32.19 8.55
N ILE A 139 2.58 -31.26 9.43
CA ILE A 139 1.68 -30.27 10.01
C ILE A 139 1.06 -29.40 8.91
N SER A 140 1.89 -28.85 8.01
CA SER A 140 1.42 -27.99 6.91
C SER A 140 0.46 -28.71 5.96
N PHE A 141 0.74 -29.97 5.64
CA PHE A 141 -0.14 -30.79 4.81
C PHE A 141 -1.46 -31.10 5.53
N GLY A 142 -1.42 -31.43 6.83
CA GLY A 142 -2.62 -31.64 7.64
C GLY A 142 -3.51 -30.39 7.69
N ILE A 143 -2.91 -29.22 7.85
CA ILE A 143 -3.61 -27.93 7.79
C ILE A 143 -4.31 -27.76 6.44
N LEU A 144 -3.61 -28.00 5.32
CA LEU A 144 -4.19 -27.86 3.98
C LEU A 144 -5.37 -28.80 3.74
N VAL A 145 -5.25 -30.07 4.14
CA VAL A 145 -6.33 -31.06 3.98
C VAL A 145 -7.55 -30.66 4.82
N TYR A 146 -7.34 -30.27 6.07
CA TYR A 146 -8.41 -29.81 6.95
C TYR A 146 -9.07 -28.54 6.40
N ALA A 147 -8.28 -27.57 5.94
CA ALA A 147 -8.77 -26.32 5.33
C ALA A 147 -9.65 -26.59 4.11
N GLY A 148 -9.16 -27.44 3.20
CA GLY A 148 -9.87 -27.81 1.99
C GLY A 148 -11.19 -28.53 2.31
N GLY A 149 -11.17 -29.48 3.25
CA GLY A 149 -12.37 -30.19 3.70
C GLY A 149 -13.42 -29.25 4.29
N SER A 150 -13.00 -28.36 5.20
CA SER A 150 -13.87 -27.35 5.81
C SER A 150 -14.43 -26.36 4.78
N ALA A 151 -13.60 -25.89 3.84
CA ALA A 151 -14.04 -24.99 2.77
C ALA A 151 -15.08 -25.65 1.86
N ILE A 152 -14.85 -26.90 1.42
CA ILE A 152 -15.81 -27.65 0.60
C ILE A 152 -17.12 -27.87 1.35
N GLY A 153 -17.05 -28.27 2.63
CA GLY A 153 -18.24 -28.45 3.48
C GLY A 153 -19.05 -27.16 3.62
N TYR A 154 -18.36 -26.03 3.85
CA TYR A 154 -18.97 -24.71 3.95
C TYR A 154 -19.62 -24.28 2.62
N TRP A 155 -18.93 -24.46 1.49
CA TRP A 155 -19.45 -24.12 0.16
C TRP A 155 -20.71 -24.91 -0.19
N ARG A 156 -20.75 -26.20 0.17
CA ARG A 156 -21.92 -27.04 -0.07
C ARG A 156 -23.14 -26.62 0.75
N ASN A 157 -22.93 -26.16 1.99
CA ASN A 157 -24.02 -25.86 2.91
C ASN A 157 -24.52 -24.40 2.80
N THR A 158 -23.62 -23.45 2.54
CA THR A 158 -23.92 -22.00 2.58
C THR A 158 -23.89 -21.35 1.19
N GLY A 159 -23.42 -22.07 0.17
CA GLY A 159 -23.22 -21.55 -1.18
C GLY A 159 -21.93 -20.74 -1.34
N ALA A 160 -21.43 -20.63 -2.57
CA ALA A 160 -20.13 -20.03 -2.88
C ALA A 160 -20.10 -18.48 -2.73
N PHE A 161 -21.24 -17.83 -2.52
CA PHE A 161 -21.35 -16.37 -2.61
C PHE A 161 -20.65 -15.63 -1.48
N PHE A 162 -20.79 -16.07 -0.23
CA PHE A 162 -20.11 -15.43 0.90
C PHE A 162 -18.57 -15.59 0.82
N PRO A 163 -18.01 -16.81 0.72
CA PRO A 163 -16.55 -17.02 0.59
C PRO A 163 -15.92 -16.25 -0.57
N MET A 164 -16.64 -16.17 -1.69
CA MET A 164 -16.17 -15.41 -2.86
C MET A 164 -16.10 -13.91 -2.57
N ARG A 165 -17.05 -13.34 -1.82
CA ARG A 165 -16.98 -11.93 -1.39
C ARG A 165 -15.82 -11.70 -0.44
N VAL A 166 -15.62 -12.57 0.55
CA VAL A 166 -14.50 -12.50 1.50
C VAL A 166 -13.15 -12.52 0.76
N PHE A 167 -12.99 -13.43 -0.21
CA PHE A 167 -11.79 -13.53 -1.03
C PHE A 167 -11.55 -12.30 -1.94
N LEU A 168 -12.61 -11.79 -2.58
CA LEU A 168 -12.50 -10.68 -3.53
C LEU A 168 -12.44 -9.30 -2.85
N LEU A 169 -12.88 -9.19 -1.59
CA LEU A 169 -12.95 -7.92 -0.87
C LEU A 169 -11.63 -7.14 -0.89
N PRO A 170 -10.46 -7.74 -0.61
CA PRO A 170 -9.18 -7.03 -0.62
C PRO A 170 -8.82 -6.49 -2.01
N VAL A 171 -9.19 -7.19 -3.08
CA VAL A 171 -8.96 -6.76 -4.47
C VAL A 171 -9.87 -5.59 -4.81
N VAL A 172 -11.16 -5.69 -4.45
CA VAL A 172 -12.16 -4.65 -4.68
C VAL A 172 -11.79 -3.38 -3.91
N LEU A 173 -11.49 -3.49 -2.61
CA LEU A 173 -11.03 -2.37 -1.77
C LEU A 173 -9.79 -1.72 -2.38
N THR A 174 -8.74 -2.49 -2.67
CA THR A 174 -7.54 -1.97 -3.35
C THR A 174 -7.87 -1.23 -4.64
N GLY A 175 -8.76 -1.79 -5.47
CA GLY A 175 -9.20 -1.19 -6.72
C GLY A 175 -9.92 0.14 -6.54
N VAL A 176 -10.87 0.22 -5.61
CA VAL A 176 -11.62 1.45 -5.32
C VAL A 176 -10.79 2.51 -4.60
N SER A 177 -9.67 2.13 -3.97
CA SER A 177 -8.71 3.07 -3.35
C SER A 177 -7.69 3.64 -4.34
N ILE A 178 -7.56 3.08 -5.56
CA ILE A 178 -6.64 3.61 -6.59
C ILE A 178 -6.86 5.11 -6.85
N PRO A 179 -8.09 5.60 -7.06
CA PRO A 179 -8.34 7.04 -7.27
C PRO A 179 -7.86 7.90 -6.10
N PHE A 180 -8.05 7.44 -4.86
CA PHE A 180 -7.58 8.14 -3.67
C PHE A 180 -6.05 8.26 -3.66
N PHE A 181 -5.33 7.14 -3.83
CA PHE A 181 -3.87 7.16 -3.85
C PHE A 181 -3.30 7.96 -5.03
N TYR A 182 -4.00 7.93 -6.18
CA TYR A 182 -3.65 8.76 -7.32
C TYR A 182 -3.74 10.26 -6.98
N GLY A 183 -4.86 10.68 -6.36
CA GLY A 183 -5.07 12.04 -5.90
C GLY A 183 -4.04 12.47 -4.85
N LEU A 184 -3.77 11.61 -3.87
CA LEU A 184 -2.76 11.86 -2.83
C LEU A 184 -1.37 12.09 -3.44
N ARG A 185 -0.98 11.27 -4.42
CA ARG A 185 0.32 11.41 -5.07
C ARG A 185 0.45 12.70 -5.86
N LEU A 186 -0.61 13.15 -6.52
CA LEU A 186 -0.64 14.47 -7.15
C LEU A 186 -0.53 15.59 -6.11
N TYR A 187 -1.22 15.46 -4.99
CA TYR A 187 -1.13 16.41 -3.89
C TYR A 187 0.30 16.51 -3.34
N VAL A 188 0.94 15.37 -3.04
CA VAL A 188 2.33 15.31 -2.57
C VAL A 188 3.28 15.94 -3.58
N PHE A 189 3.09 15.68 -4.88
CA PHE A 189 3.87 16.30 -5.93
C PHE A 189 3.74 17.84 -5.91
N ILE A 190 2.51 18.37 -5.83
CA ILE A 190 2.28 19.83 -5.76
C ILE A 190 2.94 20.44 -4.51
N GLU A 191 2.86 19.76 -3.37
CA GLU A 191 3.48 20.21 -2.13
C GLU A 191 5.00 20.23 -2.24
N LYS A 192 5.63 19.20 -2.83
CA LYS A 192 7.08 19.17 -3.10
C LYS A 192 7.52 20.32 -4.00
N THR A 193 6.83 20.57 -5.12
CA THR A 193 7.12 21.71 -6.00
C THR A 193 7.03 23.03 -5.25
N PHE A 194 6.04 23.18 -4.37
CA PHE A 194 5.89 24.38 -3.58
C PHE A 194 7.00 24.58 -2.55
N VAL A 195 7.47 23.50 -1.92
CA VAL A 195 8.61 23.55 -1.01
C VAL A 195 9.86 24.01 -1.76
N LEU A 196 10.11 23.49 -2.98
CA LEU A 196 11.24 23.95 -3.81
C LEU A 196 11.14 25.45 -4.17
N LEU A 197 9.96 25.92 -4.56
CA LEU A 197 9.71 27.36 -4.83
C LEU A 197 9.83 28.25 -3.58
N ARG A 198 9.71 27.68 -2.38
CA ARG A 198 9.95 28.39 -1.11
C ARG A 198 11.42 28.42 -0.70
N LEU A 199 12.20 27.41 -1.09
CA LEU A 199 13.65 27.38 -0.84
C LEU A 199 14.41 28.40 -1.70
N GLY A 200 13.82 28.84 -2.81
CA GLY A 200 14.32 29.93 -3.64
C GLY A 200 14.17 31.33 -3.02
N HIS A 201 14.48 32.37 -3.81
CA HIS A 201 14.33 33.78 -3.40
C HIS A 201 12.89 34.11 -2.96
N SER A 202 12.68 35.26 -2.30
CA SER A 202 11.39 35.71 -1.75
C SER A 202 10.34 36.09 -2.81
N ILE A 203 9.95 35.11 -3.64
CA ILE A 203 8.86 35.24 -4.62
C ILE A 203 7.55 35.58 -3.90
N SER A 204 6.78 36.51 -4.49
CA SER A 204 5.46 36.93 -4.00
C SER A 204 4.47 35.75 -3.91
N LYS A 205 3.45 35.86 -3.05
CA LYS A 205 2.42 34.82 -2.90
C LYS A 205 1.68 34.54 -4.21
N ASP A 206 1.44 35.57 -5.02
CA ASP A 206 0.69 35.47 -6.28
C ASP A 206 1.47 34.70 -7.35
N THR A 207 2.78 34.95 -7.46
CA THR A 207 3.65 34.23 -8.40
C THR A 207 3.79 32.76 -8.02
N LYS A 208 3.80 32.43 -6.72
CA LYS A 208 3.76 31.03 -6.24
C LYS A 208 2.45 30.32 -6.59
N CYS A 209 1.32 31.01 -6.48
CA CYS A 209 0.02 30.46 -6.86
C CYS A 209 -0.06 30.22 -8.38
N TYR A 210 0.41 31.19 -9.16
CA TYR A 210 0.52 31.09 -10.61
C TYR A 210 1.38 29.89 -11.04
N ALA A 211 2.57 29.72 -10.45
CA ALA A 211 3.46 28.60 -10.72
C ALA A 211 2.79 27.24 -10.49
N LYS A 212 2.12 27.08 -9.33
CA LYS A 212 1.40 25.84 -9.01
C LYS A 212 0.37 25.51 -10.07
N TRP A 213 -0.44 26.50 -10.42
CA TRP A 213 -1.57 26.29 -11.30
C TRP A 213 -1.13 25.98 -12.73
N GLN A 214 -0.06 26.63 -13.19
CA GLN A 214 0.56 26.32 -14.48
C GLN A 214 1.18 24.91 -14.50
N ILE A 215 1.91 24.51 -13.46
CA ILE A 215 2.53 23.19 -13.39
C ILE A 215 1.45 22.08 -13.34
N VAL A 216 0.37 22.28 -12.59
CA VAL A 216 -0.78 21.36 -12.58
C VAL A 216 -1.42 21.25 -13.97
N ARG A 217 -1.64 22.38 -14.65
CA ARG A 217 -2.17 22.40 -16.03
C ARG A 217 -1.25 21.71 -17.03
N LEU A 218 0.06 21.90 -16.89
CA LEU A 218 1.09 21.32 -17.76
C LEU A 218 1.10 19.79 -17.68
N ILE A 219 1.01 19.28 -16.46
CA ILE A 219 1.06 17.84 -16.15
C ILE A 219 -0.25 17.15 -16.55
N ARG A 220 -1.37 17.88 -16.64
CA ARG A 220 -2.71 17.35 -16.98
C ARG A 220 -3.08 16.13 -16.15
N PHE A 221 -2.83 16.20 -14.84
CA PHE A 221 -3.06 15.09 -13.91
C PHE A 221 -2.32 13.80 -14.27
N ASN A 222 -1.27 13.80 -15.11
CA ASN A 222 -0.54 12.58 -15.46
C ASN A 222 0.70 12.41 -14.56
N ILE A 223 0.67 11.42 -13.67
CA ILE A 223 1.75 11.16 -12.71
C ILE A 223 3.12 10.93 -13.36
N ARG A 224 3.18 10.29 -14.54
CA ARG A 224 4.46 10.08 -15.24
C ARG A 224 5.05 11.37 -15.79
N ARG A 225 4.21 12.32 -16.20
CA ARG A 225 4.66 13.67 -16.59
C ARG A 225 5.09 14.46 -15.35
N ALA A 226 4.39 14.31 -14.24
CA ALA A 226 4.74 14.94 -12.97
C ALA A 226 6.12 14.52 -12.49
N SER A 227 6.38 13.21 -12.40
CA SER A 227 7.68 12.69 -11.98
C SER A 227 8.83 13.16 -12.88
N ARG A 228 8.67 13.08 -14.22
CA ARG A 228 9.71 13.56 -15.17
C ARG A 228 9.98 15.06 -15.04
N PHE A 229 8.93 15.86 -14.95
CA PHE A 229 9.08 17.31 -14.75
C PHE A 229 9.83 17.61 -13.45
N PHE A 230 9.55 16.87 -12.37
CA PHE A 230 10.26 17.03 -11.10
C PHE A 230 11.75 16.75 -11.23
N GLU A 231 12.12 15.61 -11.81
CA GLU A 231 13.53 15.21 -11.92
C GLU A 231 14.35 16.23 -12.72
N GLU A 232 13.80 16.72 -13.83
CA GLU A 232 14.49 17.67 -14.71
C GLU A 232 14.57 19.07 -14.10
N PHE A 233 13.49 19.58 -13.50
CA PHE A 233 13.39 20.99 -13.09
C PHE A 233 13.57 21.23 -11.59
N ARG A 234 13.83 20.18 -10.78
CA ARG A 234 14.11 20.32 -9.33
C ARG A 234 15.23 21.31 -9.01
N ARG A 235 16.23 21.46 -9.89
CA ARG A 235 17.35 22.40 -9.73
C ARG A 235 17.03 23.82 -10.20
N CYS A 236 16.15 23.96 -11.18
CA CYS A 236 15.76 25.26 -11.77
C CYS A 236 14.65 25.94 -10.99
N LEU A 237 13.74 25.17 -10.37
CA LEU A 237 12.61 25.68 -9.58
C LEU A 237 13.01 26.63 -8.45
N PRO A 238 14.07 26.38 -7.65
CA PRO A 238 14.52 27.32 -6.64
C PRO A 238 15.16 28.61 -7.19
N ALA A 239 15.58 28.61 -8.46
CA ALA A 239 16.26 29.76 -9.08
C ALA A 239 15.29 30.79 -9.66
N ALA A 240 14.03 30.40 -9.91
CA ALA A 240 12.99 31.28 -10.46
C ALA A 240 12.67 32.45 -9.52
N ARG A 241 12.54 33.66 -10.07
CA ARG A 241 12.33 34.91 -9.31
C ARG A 241 10.99 35.57 -9.62
N ASP A 242 10.51 35.44 -10.85
CA ASP A 242 9.27 36.05 -11.33
C ASP A 242 8.42 35.09 -12.18
N LYS A 243 7.34 35.62 -12.76
CA LYS A 243 6.42 34.84 -13.61
C LYS A 243 7.07 34.48 -14.96
N GLU A 244 7.99 35.29 -15.44
CA GLU A 244 8.65 35.11 -16.74
C GLU A 244 9.63 33.93 -16.68
N ASP A 245 10.37 33.79 -15.58
CA ASP A 245 11.21 32.62 -15.30
C ASP A 245 10.40 31.32 -15.29
N ILE A 246 9.22 31.35 -14.66
CA ILE A 246 8.32 30.20 -14.59
C ILE A 246 7.80 29.85 -15.99
N ASP A 247 7.38 30.85 -16.76
CA ASP A 247 6.88 30.64 -18.12
C ASP A 247 7.99 30.13 -19.04
N HIS A 248 9.24 30.60 -18.89
CA HIS A 248 10.40 30.09 -19.62
C HIS A 248 10.67 28.61 -19.31
N ILE A 249 10.67 28.23 -18.02
CA ILE A 249 10.80 26.83 -17.57
C ILE A 249 9.71 25.95 -18.20
N ILE A 250 8.47 26.43 -18.23
CA ILE A 250 7.34 25.70 -18.80
C ILE A 250 7.46 25.55 -20.32
N LEU A 251 7.89 26.60 -21.03
CA LEU A 251 8.11 26.58 -22.47
C LEU A 251 9.22 25.60 -22.84
N GLU A 252 10.34 25.64 -22.11
CA GLU A 252 11.47 24.74 -22.32
C GLU A 252 11.05 23.26 -22.16
N TRP A 253 10.28 22.94 -21.12
CA TRP A 253 9.75 21.59 -20.94
C TRP A 253 8.80 21.19 -22.08
N ARG A 254 7.90 22.08 -22.54
CA ARG A 254 7.00 21.78 -23.67
C ARG A 254 7.77 21.47 -24.95
N HIS A 255 8.86 22.18 -25.23
CA HIS A 255 9.71 21.92 -26.38
C HIS A 255 10.36 20.53 -26.26
N ARG A 256 11.00 20.21 -25.13
CA ARG A 256 11.66 18.91 -24.92
C ARG A 256 10.71 17.72 -24.98
N VAL A 257 9.50 17.85 -24.42
CA VAL A 257 8.47 16.78 -24.50
C VAL A 257 7.99 16.55 -25.93
N ARG A 258 7.96 17.60 -26.76
CA ARG A 258 7.54 17.51 -28.16
C ARG A 258 8.61 16.86 -29.04
N ASP A 259 9.89 17.09 -28.76
CA ASP A 259 11.01 16.47 -29.50
C ASP A 259 11.20 14.99 -29.14
N ASN A 260 10.96 14.59 -27.89
CA ASN A 260 10.97 13.19 -27.45
C ASN A 260 9.79 12.34 -27.99
N HIS A 261 8.91 12.90 -28.82
CA HIS A 261 7.79 12.19 -29.47
C HIS A 261 7.92 12.18 -31.00
N ARG A 262 9.06 12.62 -31.56
CA ARG A 262 9.48 12.38 -32.94
C ARG A 262 10.48 11.23 -32.97
#